data_AF-A0A0V0SWQ3-F1
#
_entry.id   AF-A0A0V0SWQ3-F1
#
_cell.length_a   1.000
_cell.length_b   1.000
_cell.length_c   1.000
_cell.angle_alpha   90.00
_cell.angle_beta   90.00
_cell.angle_gamma   90.00
#
_symmetry.space_group_name_H-M   'P 1'
#
loop_
_entity.id
_entity.type
_entity.pdbx_description
1 polymer ?
#
loop_
_entity_poly.entity_id
_entity_poly.type
_entity_poly.pdbx_seq_one_letter_code
_entity_poly.pdbx_strand_id
1 'polypeptide(L)' 'MIKLSNEMRTMCEPSHGVLDPGENIWIRVHLEEFKPTVENTQPNTLTIEYCFPPEGSDKNFNPSWFRLNVIIRRKHVAL' A
#
# COMPACT_ATOMS: atom_id res chain seq x y z
N MET A 1 2.48 -3.97 2.06
CA MET A 1 2.85 -2.54 1.93
C MET A 1 2.02 -1.88 0.86
N ILE A 2 1.83 -0.57 0.96
CA ILE A 2 1.05 0.23 0.03
C ILE A 2 1.97 1.22 -0.67
N LYS A 3 1.81 1.35 -1.99
CA LYS A 3 2.46 2.37 -2.81
C LYS A 3 1.39 3.24 -3.46
N LEU A 4 1.62 4.55 -3.49
CA LEU A 4 0.71 5.53 -4.07
C LEU A 4 1.35 6.11 -5.33
N SER A 5 0.56 6.31 -6.39
CA SER A 5 1.06 6.94 -7.62
C SER A 5 1.36 8.42 -7.46
N ASN A 6 0.79 9.07 -6.43
CA ASN A 6 0.97 10.49 -6.15
C ASN A 6 0.97 10.75 -4.63
N GLU A 7 2.14 10.63 -4.01
CA GLU A 7 2.32 10.84 -2.57
C GLU A 7 2.16 12.31 -2.14
N MET A 8 2.17 13.26 -3.08
CA MET A 8 1.89 14.67 -2.79
C MET A 8 0.40 14.97 -2.64
N ARG A 9 -0.47 14.12 -3.19
CA ARG A 9 -1.93 14.31 -3.19
C ARG A 9 -2.68 13.23 -2.43
N THR A 10 -2.09 12.05 -2.32
CA THR A 10 -2.71 10.93 -1.63
C THR A 10 -1.86 10.49 -0.46
N MET A 11 -2.53 10.25 0.66
CA MET A 11 -1.95 9.65 1.85
C MET A 11 -2.78 8.42 2.22
N CYS A 12 -2.17 7.43 2.87
CA CYS A 12 -2.90 6.27 3.36
C CYS A 12 -2.42 5.82 4.74
N GLU A 13 -3.36 5.34 5.55
CA GLU A 13 -3.08 4.82 6.89
C GLU A 13 -3.94 3.58 7.20
N PRO A 14 -3.32 2.45 7.61
CA PRO A 14 -1.88 2.21 7.66
C PRO A 14 -1.29 1.99 6.26
N SER A 15 -0.03 2.40 6.05
CA SER A 15 0.67 2.21 4.77
C SER A 15 1.35 0.83 4.64
N HIS A 16 1.47 0.10 5.75
CA HIS A 16 2.08 -1.22 5.83
C HIS A 16 1.61 -1.95 7.10
N GLY A 17 1.85 -3.25 7.15
CA GLY A 17 1.44 -4.10 8.26
C GLY A 17 1.61 -5.58 7.94
N VAL A 18 1.31 -6.40 8.94
CA VAL A 18 1.26 -7.87 8.85
C VAL A 18 -0.15 -8.29 9.22
N LEU A 19 -0.72 -9.25 8.48
CA LEU A 19 -2.04 -9.80 8.75
C LEU A 19 -1.93 -11.29 9.00
N ASP A 20 -2.59 -11.75 10.05
CA ASP A 20 -2.80 -13.18 10.25
C ASP A 20 -3.81 -13.73 9.22
N PRO A 21 -3.77 -15.06 8.97
CA PRO A 21 -4.80 -15.69 8.15
C PRO A 21 -6.22 -15.39 8.65
N GLY A 22 -7.05 -14.80 7.79
CA GLY A 22 -8.43 -14.42 8.11
C GLY A 22 -8.60 -13.07 8.80
N GLU A 23 -7.51 -12.38 9.14
CA GLU A 23 -7.55 -11.01 9.67
C GLU A 23 -7.96 -10.02 8.58
N ASN A 24 -8.75 -9.01 8.97
CA ASN A 24 -9.20 -7.93 8.08
C ASN A 24 -8.61 -6.61 8.55
N ILE A 25 -8.32 -5.72 7.61
CA ILE A 25 -7.82 -4.38 7.90
C ILE A 25 -8.56 -3.33 7.07
N TRP A 26 -8.79 -2.18 7.70
CA TRP A 26 -9.27 -0.99 7.01
C TRP A 26 -8.08 -0.09 6.68
N ILE A 27 -7.96 0.26 5.40
CA ILE A 27 -6.98 1.24 4.92
C ILE A 27 -7.76 2.51 4.63
N ARG A 28 -7.46 3.59 5.36
CA ARG A 28 -7.98 4.92 5.06
C ARG A 28 -7.10 5.55 3.99
N VAL A 29 -7.72 6.11 2.96
CA VAL A 29 -7.04 6.90 1.94
C VAL A 29 -7.56 8.33 2.02
N HIS A 30 -6.65 9.28 2.12
CA HIS A 30 -6.94 10.71 2.08
C HIS A 30 -6.48 11.29 0.75
N LEU A 31 -7.31 12.16 0.18
CA LEU A 31 -7.01 12.92 -1.03
C LEU A 31 -6.98 14.40 -0.64
N GLU A 32 -5.81 15.02 -0.76
CA GLU A 32 -5.63 16.44 -0.51
C GLU A 32 -6.41 17.28 -1.52
N GLU A 33 -6.82 18.48 -1.09
CA GLU A 33 -7.47 19.45 -1.97
C GLU A 33 -6.53 19.81 -3.13
N PHE A 34 -7.09 19.90 -4.33
CA PHE A 34 -6.35 20.30 -5.53
C PHE A 34 -7.26 21.06 -6.50
N LYS A 35 -6.65 21.81 -7.44
CA LYS A 35 -7.35 22.58 -8.47
C LYS A 35 -7.45 21.77 -9.76
N PRO A 36 -8.62 21.17 -10.09
CA PRO A 36 -8.74 20.24 -11.23
C PRO A 36 -8.52 20.88 -12.59
N THR A 37 -8.63 22.21 -12.68
CA THR A 37 -8.45 22.98 -13.92
C THR A 37 -6.99 23.33 -14.22
N VAL A 38 -6.11 23.20 -13.23
CA VAL A 38 -4.69 23.58 -13.34
C VAL A 38 -3.79 22.35 -13.22
N GLU A 39 -4.20 21.38 -12.41
CA GLU A 39 -3.37 20.24 -12.05
C GLU A 39 -3.78 18.97 -12.81
N ASN A 40 -2.85 18.01 -12.88
CA ASN A 40 -3.11 16.70 -13.47
C ASN A 40 -4.27 15.99 -12.75
N THR A 41 -5.26 15.53 -13.51
CA THR A 41 -6.46 14.81 -13.07
C THR A 41 -6.45 13.33 -13.44
N GLN A 42 -5.33 12.81 -13.96
CA GLN A 42 -5.15 11.37 -14.16
C GLN A 42 -5.47 10.63 -12.85
N PRO A 43 -6.24 9.52 -12.90
CA PRO A 43 -6.62 8.77 -11.71
C PRO A 43 -5.40 8.37 -10.90
N ASN A 44 -5.47 8.58 -9.59
CA ASN A 44 -4.44 8.06 -8.70
C ASN A 44 -4.63 6.56 -8.57
N THR A 45 -3.54 5.83 -8.36
CA THR A 45 -3.58 4.39 -8.12
C THR A 45 -2.94 4.10 -6.78
N LEU A 46 -3.68 3.37 -5.94
CA LEU A 46 -3.15 2.69 -4.78
C LEU A 46 -2.75 1.27 -5.19
N THR A 47 -1.51 0.88 -4.86
CA THR A 47 -0.97 -0.44 -5.14
C THR A 47 -0.69 -1.17 -3.84
N ILE A 48 -1.38 -2.28 -3.59
CA ILE A 48 -1.15 -3.17 -2.45
C ILE A 48 -0.19 -4.26 -2.89
N GLU A 49 0.99 -4.32 -2.27
CA GLU A 49 1.96 -5.39 -2.43
C GLU A 49 2.02 -6.24 -1.16
N TYR A 50 1.99 -7.56 -1.33
CA TYR A 50 2.05 -8.50 -0.22
C TYR A 50 2.84 -9.75 -0.60
N CYS A 51 3.49 -10.32 0.41
CA CYS A 51 4.23 -11.58 0.36
C CYS A 51 4.05 -12.29 1.71
N PHE A 52 4.41 -13.57 1.77
CA PHE A 52 4.53 -14.25 3.05
C PHE A 52 5.79 -13.74 3.78
N PRO A 53 5.72 -13.50 5.10
CA PRO A 53 6.92 -13.19 5.87
C PRO A 53 7.82 -14.44 5.94
N PRO A 54 9.13 -14.28 6.16
CA PRO A 54 10.02 -15.39 6.50
C PRO A 54 9.54 -16.16 7.73
N GLU A 55 9.85 -17.45 7.80
CA GLU A 55 9.51 -18.30 8.93
C GLU A 55 10.08 -17.74 10.24
N GLY A 56 9.27 -17.76 11.31
CA GLY A 56 9.66 -17.23 12.62
C GLY A 56 9.63 -15.70 12.74
N SER A 57 9.17 -14.97 11.71
CA SER A 57 8.97 -13.53 11.82
C SER A 57 7.86 -13.19 12.81
N ASP A 58 8.04 -12.10 13.55
CA ASP A 58 7.00 -11.52 14.40
C ASP A 58 6.02 -10.68 13.57
N LYS A 59 5.08 -10.00 14.25
CA LYS A 59 4.10 -9.10 13.61
C LYS A 59 4.68 -7.71 13.26
N ASN A 60 5.99 -7.52 13.35
CA ASN A 60 6.61 -6.25 12.95
C ASN A 60 6.95 -6.31 11.47
N PHE A 61 6.22 -5.52 10.69
CA PHE A 61 6.45 -5.43 9.25
C PHE A 61 7.91 -5.05 8.94
N ASN A 62 8.53 -5.77 8.01
CA ASN A 62 9.88 -5.46 7.53
C ASN A 62 9.91 -5.37 5.99
N PRO A 63 10.26 -4.20 5.41
CA PRO A 63 10.29 -4.04 3.95
C PRO A 63 11.38 -4.88 3.26
N SER A 64 12.37 -5.40 3.99
CA SER A 64 13.38 -6.29 3.44
C SER A 64 12.82 -7.62 2.92
N TRP A 65 11.65 -8.06 3.42
CA TRP A 65 10.99 -9.29 2.97
C TRP A 65 10.70 -9.29 1.46
N PHE A 66 10.45 -8.12 0.88
CA PHE A 66 10.21 -7.94 -0.57
C PHE A 66 11.48 -8.01 -1.42
N ARG A 67 12.66 -8.18 -0.81
CA ARG A 67 13.95 -8.36 -1.52
C ARG A 67 14.46 -9.79 -1.42
N LEU A 68 13.73 -10.66 -0.71
CA LEU A 68 14.07 -12.08 -0.59
C LEU A 68 13.59 -12.85 -1.81
N ASN A 69 13.94 -14.13 -1.88
CA ASN A 69 13.43 -15.04 -2.89
C ASN A 69 11.99 -15.48 -2.54
N VAL A 70 11.03 -14.55 -2.73
CA VAL A 70 9.61 -14.75 -2.43
C VAL A 70 8.74 -14.35 -3.60
N ILE A 71 7.53 -14.90 -3.64
CA ILE A 71 6.50 -14.45 -4.58
C ILE A 71 5.86 -13.18 -4.00
N ILE A 72 6.00 -12.07 -4.73
CA ILE A 72 5.30 -10.82 -4.43
C ILE A 72 4.02 -10.78 -5.26
N ARG A 73 2.88 -10.68 -4.58
CA ARG A 73 1.59 -10.45 -5.22
C ARG A 73 1.23 -8.97 -5.13
N ARG A 74 0.52 -8.49 -6.14
CA ARG A 74 0.13 -7.08 -6.25
C ARG A 74 -1.32 -6.94 -6.65
N LYS A 75 -2.02 -5.96 -6.07
CA LYS A 75 -3.34 -5.51 -6.49
C LYS A 75 -3.32 -3.99 -6.70
N HIS A 76 -3.87 -3.55 -7.82
CA HIS A 76 -4.07 -2.14 -8.12
C HIS A 76 -5.51 -1.74 -7.83
N VAL A 77 -5.69 -0.56 -7.23
CA VAL A 77 -6.98 0.06 -6.93
C VAL A 77 -6.92 1.48 -7.47
N ALA A 78 -7.78 1.79 -8.43
CA ALA A 78 -7.95 3.17 -8.90
C ALA A 78 -8.70 3.97 -7.80
N LEU A 79 -8.22 5.18 -7.53
CA LEU A 79 -8.77 6.13 -6.58
C LEU A 79 -9.45 7.29 -7.31
#